data_AF-K2J5D9-F1
#
_entry.id   AF-K2J5D9-F1
#
_cell.length_a   1.000
_cell.length_b   1.000
_cell.length_c   1.000
_cell.angle_alpha   90.00
_cell.angle_beta   90.00
_cell.angle_gamma   90.00
#
_symmetry.space_group_name_H-M   'P 1'
#
loop_
_entity.id
_entity.type
_entity.pdbx_description
1 polymer ?
#
loop_
_entity_poly.entity_id
_entity_poly.type
_entity_poly.pdbx_seq_one_letter_code
_entity_poly.pdbx_strand_id
1 'polypeptide(L)'
;MRRASYALISLIALAACETPVPDSGSGVGFGSYADYQAQREAELIANGDGRGQNAGVSTNATTGLDTQAISAEATAAIDAAENTAAPVGPAPKAVTNAIGISSENNFDAVASERSIEEDAARVAANKDSYVTIQPTAVPTRPTKDAATIVEFALSTTNRVGEALYSRLIPGAQTRAARACAKYPSPDLAQEDFLNSGGPERNAKGLDPDGDGFACSWDPAPFRLAASAR
;
A
#
# COMPACT_ATOMS: atom_id res chain seq x y z
N MET A 1 39.39 16.28 -69.26
CA MET A 1 39.39 17.30 -68.18
C MET A 1 38.02 17.94 -67.93
N ARG A 2 37.29 18.43 -68.95
CA ARG A 2 35.98 19.10 -68.74
C ARG A 2 34.89 18.25 -68.07
N ARG A 3 34.82 16.94 -68.32
CA ARG A 3 33.80 16.04 -67.71
C ARG A 3 34.02 15.79 -66.22
N ALA A 4 35.27 15.79 -65.75
CA ALA A 4 35.59 15.65 -64.32
C ALA A 4 35.25 16.93 -63.55
N SER A 5 35.40 18.09 -64.18
CA SER A 5 35.04 19.38 -63.59
C SER A 5 33.53 19.49 -63.33
N TYR A 6 32.68 18.99 -64.23
CA TYR A 6 31.23 19.02 -64.01
C TYR A 6 30.77 18.05 -62.90
N ALA A 7 31.43 16.91 -62.74
CA ALA A 7 31.16 15.97 -61.64
C ALA A 7 31.58 16.53 -60.27
N LEU A 8 32.71 17.25 -60.22
CA LEU A 8 33.18 17.89 -58.97
C LEU A 8 32.25 19.04 -58.55
N ILE A 9 31.79 19.85 -59.51
CA ILE A 9 30.89 20.98 -59.25
C ILE A 9 29.51 20.51 -58.78
N SER A 10 29.00 19.39 -59.32
CA SER A 10 27.72 18.83 -58.89
C SER A 10 27.77 18.20 -57.49
N LEU A 11 28.91 17.62 -57.08
CA LEU A 11 29.11 17.12 -55.72
C LEU A 11 29.22 18.25 -54.68
N ILE A 12 29.84 19.38 -55.03
CA ILE A 12 29.96 20.54 -54.14
C ILE A 12 28.61 21.26 -53.98
N ALA A 13 27.77 21.29 -55.03
CA ALA A 13 26.44 21.87 -54.96
C ALA A 13 25.46 21.10 -54.06
N LEU A 14 25.65 19.77 -53.89
CA LEU A 14 24.82 18.96 -52.98
C LEU A 14 25.20 19.13 -51.50
N ALA A 15 26.47 19.38 -51.18
CA ALA A 15 26.93 19.56 -49.80
C ALA A 15 26.60 20.94 -49.21
N ALA A 16 26.15 21.90 -50.04
CA ALA A 16 25.83 23.27 -49.61
C ALA A 16 24.38 23.44 -49.13
N CYS A 17 23.54 22.41 -49.20
CA CYS A 17 22.14 22.45 -48.75
C CYS A 17 21.89 21.82 -47.37
N GLU A 18 22.93 21.45 -46.61
CA GLU A 18 22.76 20.96 -45.25
C GLU A 18 22.85 22.13 -44.27
N THR A 19 21.69 22.59 -43.78
CA THR A 19 21.62 23.58 -42.70
C THR A 19 22.24 22.96 -41.44
N PRO A 20 23.18 23.62 -40.76
CA PRO A 20 23.67 23.11 -39.48
C PRO A 20 22.48 23.00 -38.52
N VAL A 21 22.15 21.76 -38.14
CA VAL A 21 21.12 21.50 -37.14
C VAL A 21 21.59 22.17 -35.85
N PRO A 22 20.82 23.09 -35.26
CA PRO A 22 21.18 23.69 -33.98
C PRO A 22 21.39 22.60 -32.93
N ASP A 23 22.50 22.68 -32.20
CA ASP A 23 22.82 21.78 -31.10
C ASP A 23 21.76 21.90 -29.99
N SER A 24 20.69 21.12 -30.15
CA SER A 24 19.59 20.99 -29.21
C SER A 24 19.99 20.18 -27.97
N GLY A 25 21.25 19.71 -27.91
CA GLY A 25 21.87 19.06 -26.76
C GLY A 25 22.50 20.03 -25.76
N SER A 26 22.63 21.32 -26.11
CA SER A 26 22.99 22.38 -25.16
C SER A 26 21.80 22.70 -24.26
N GLY A 27 21.53 21.81 -23.31
CA GLY A 27 20.46 21.96 -22.33
C GLY A 27 20.43 23.35 -21.68
N VAL A 28 19.24 23.79 -21.28
CA VAL A 28 18.93 25.11 -20.68
C VAL A 28 19.52 25.34 -19.28
N GLY A 29 20.73 24.85 -19.01
CA GLY A 29 21.43 25.00 -17.73
C GLY A 29 21.05 23.97 -16.66
N PHE A 30 20.30 22.93 -17.01
CA PHE A 30 19.91 21.85 -16.10
C PHE A 30 20.59 20.53 -16.48
N GLY A 31 21.93 20.48 -16.40
CA GLY A 31 22.72 19.25 -16.57
C GLY A 31 22.54 18.52 -17.91
N SER A 32 23.23 17.39 -18.07
CA SER A 32 22.89 16.44 -19.13
C SER A 32 21.74 15.54 -18.69
N TYR A 33 21.00 14.98 -19.64
CA TYR A 33 19.96 13.98 -19.32
C TYR A 33 20.53 12.76 -18.58
N ALA A 34 21.80 12.43 -18.83
CA ALA A 34 22.51 11.37 -18.11
C ALA A 34 22.72 11.73 -16.63
N ASP A 35 23.04 13.00 -16.32
CA ASP A 35 23.19 13.47 -14.93
C ASP A 35 21.86 13.43 -14.18
N TYR A 36 20.77 13.80 -14.85
CA TYR A 36 19.41 13.69 -14.29
C TYR A 36 19.05 12.24 -13.97
N GLN A 37 19.35 11.29 -14.86
CA GLN A 37 19.09 9.87 -14.60
C GLN A 37 19.90 9.36 -13.40
N ALA A 38 21.18 9.72 -13.33
CA ALA A 38 22.04 9.32 -12.22
C ALA A 38 21.57 9.87 -10.86
N GLN A 39 21.14 11.14 -10.81
CA GLN A 39 20.59 11.74 -9.58
C GLN A 39 19.27 11.08 -9.16
N ARG A 40 18.38 10.82 -10.13
CA ARG A 40 17.10 10.16 -9.87
C ARG A 40 17.28 8.75 -9.33
N GLU A 41 18.20 7.97 -9.89
CA GLU A 41 18.51 6.62 -9.39
C GLU A 41 19.12 6.67 -7.98
N ALA A 42 19.99 7.64 -7.70
CA ALA A 42 20.54 7.84 -6.36
C ALA A 42 19.45 8.19 -5.33
N GLU A 43 18.49 9.04 -5.67
CA GLU A 43 17.35 9.38 -4.80
C GLU A 43 16.40 8.20 -4.57
N LEU A 44 16.10 7.39 -5.59
CA LEU A 44 15.27 6.18 -5.45
C LEU A 44 15.93 5.14 -4.55
N ILE A 45 17.26 5.01 -4.62
CA ILE A 45 18.03 4.13 -3.74
C ILE A 45 18.07 4.68 -2.31
N ALA A 46 18.27 5.99 -2.15
CA ALA A 46 18.32 6.66 -0.84
C ALA A 46 16.97 6.63 -0.10
N ASN A 47 15.85 6.78 -0.83
CA ASN A 47 14.50 6.72 -0.28
C ASN A 47 13.96 5.28 -0.11
N GLY A 48 14.75 4.26 -0.47
CA GLY A 48 14.43 2.86 -0.20
C GLY A 48 13.47 2.18 -1.19
N ASP A 49 13.07 2.86 -2.27
CA ASP A 49 12.17 2.33 -3.31
C ASP A 49 12.84 1.26 -4.21
N GLY A 50 14.17 1.12 -4.12
CA GLY A 50 14.94 0.07 -4.81
C GLY A 50 15.07 -1.25 -4.04
N ARG A 51 14.62 -1.31 -2.77
CA ARG A 51 14.41 -2.60 -2.11
C ARG A 51 13.05 -3.09 -2.57
N GLY A 52 13.04 -4.09 -3.45
CA GLY A 52 11.84 -4.84 -3.78
C GLY A 52 11.09 -5.16 -2.50
N GLN A 53 10.05 -4.39 -2.23
CA GLN A 53 9.10 -4.72 -1.20
C GLN A 53 8.42 -5.97 -1.74
N ASN A 54 8.89 -7.13 -1.30
CA ASN A 54 7.96 -8.18 -0.95
C ASN A 54 7.09 -7.58 0.16
N ALA A 55 6.16 -6.72 -0.23
CA ALA A 55 4.93 -6.54 0.50
C ALA A 55 4.38 -7.95 0.55
N GLY A 56 4.61 -8.61 1.68
CA GLY A 56 3.96 -9.86 2.01
C GLY A 56 2.48 -9.57 1.90
N VAL A 57 1.92 -9.90 0.75
CA VAL A 57 0.51 -10.26 0.67
C VAL A 57 0.45 -11.52 1.52
N SER A 58 0.25 -11.32 2.82
CA SER A 58 -0.23 -12.35 3.71
C SER A 58 -1.58 -12.76 3.15
N THR A 59 -1.56 -13.74 2.26
CA THR A 59 -2.72 -14.60 2.06
C THR A 59 -2.84 -15.40 3.34
N ASN A 60 -3.40 -14.77 4.39
CA ASN A 60 -4.05 -15.51 5.43
C ASN A 60 -5.01 -16.45 4.70
N ALA A 61 -4.76 -17.75 4.80
CA ALA A 61 -5.73 -18.75 4.43
C ALA A 61 -6.92 -18.56 5.38
N THR A 62 -7.82 -17.64 5.02
CA THR A 62 -9.14 -17.50 5.61
C THR A 62 -9.96 -18.69 5.17
N THR A 63 -9.74 -19.82 5.84
CA THR A 63 -10.74 -20.89 5.93
C THR A 63 -11.97 -20.29 6.63
N GLY A 64 -12.88 -19.75 5.82
CA GLY A 64 -14.10 -19.08 6.30
C GLY A 64 -14.43 -17.76 5.61
N LEU A 65 -13.60 -17.25 4.68
CA LEU A 65 -14.04 -16.19 3.78
C LEU A 65 -14.93 -16.81 2.71
N ASP A 66 -16.23 -16.71 2.90
CA ASP A 66 -17.18 -16.89 1.81
C ASP A 66 -17.01 -15.71 0.85
N THR A 67 -16.06 -15.84 -0.06
CA THR A 67 -15.80 -14.87 -1.12
C THR A 67 -17.04 -14.66 -1.98
N GLN A 68 -17.97 -15.63 -2.04
CA GLN A 68 -19.26 -15.47 -2.68
C GLN A 68 -20.21 -14.61 -1.87
N ALA A 69 -20.26 -14.73 -0.53
CA ALA A 69 -21.02 -13.81 0.31
C ALA A 69 -20.48 -12.37 0.25
N ILE A 70 -19.16 -12.20 0.27
CA ILE A 70 -18.53 -10.87 0.13
C ILE A 70 -18.78 -10.30 -1.27
N SER A 71 -18.67 -11.12 -2.32
CA SER A 71 -18.96 -10.68 -3.68
C SER A 71 -20.44 -10.32 -3.84
N ALA A 72 -21.35 -11.10 -3.25
CA ALA A 72 -22.79 -10.87 -3.29
C ALA A 72 -23.17 -9.60 -2.54
N GLU A 73 -22.59 -9.35 -1.36
CA GLU A 73 -22.80 -8.13 -0.59
C GLU A 73 -22.19 -6.91 -1.29
N ALA A 74 -21.02 -7.07 -1.92
CA ALA A 74 -20.42 -6.02 -2.74
C ALA A 74 -21.28 -5.68 -3.97
N THR A 75 -21.79 -6.68 -4.71
CA THR A 75 -22.73 -6.42 -5.82
C THR A 75 -24.05 -5.85 -5.33
N ALA A 76 -24.59 -6.30 -4.19
CA ALA A 76 -25.81 -5.73 -3.63
C ALA A 76 -25.60 -4.28 -3.18
N ALA A 77 -24.42 -3.93 -2.67
CA ALA A 77 -24.06 -2.56 -2.33
C ALA A 77 -23.83 -1.68 -3.57
N ILE A 78 -23.25 -2.22 -4.64
CA ILE A 78 -23.10 -1.54 -5.93
C ILE A 78 -24.48 -1.32 -6.56
N ASP A 79 -25.32 -2.36 -6.64
CA ASP A 79 -26.70 -2.27 -7.14
C ASP A 79 -27.51 -1.29 -6.28
N ALA A 80 -27.34 -1.31 -4.95
CA ALA A 80 -27.99 -0.33 -4.09
C ALA A 80 -27.45 1.08 -4.36
N ALA A 81 -26.15 1.29 -4.56
CA ALA A 81 -25.59 2.60 -4.88
C ALA A 81 -26.01 3.09 -6.27
N GLU A 82 -26.15 2.20 -7.25
CA GLU A 82 -26.62 2.51 -8.61
C GLU A 82 -28.13 2.79 -8.63
N ASN A 83 -28.91 2.10 -7.79
CA ASN A 83 -30.37 2.28 -7.69
C ASN A 83 -30.79 3.36 -6.66
N THR A 84 -29.92 3.71 -5.71
CA THR A 84 -30.10 4.82 -4.74
C THR A 84 -29.28 6.05 -5.08
N ALA A 85 -28.52 6.02 -6.18
CA ALA A 85 -28.19 7.22 -6.91
C ALA A 85 -29.50 7.87 -7.36
N ALA A 86 -30.11 8.64 -6.45
CA ALA A 86 -30.85 9.83 -6.83
C ALA A 86 -30.01 10.47 -7.94
N PRO A 87 -30.61 10.82 -9.09
CA PRO A 87 -29.86 11.23 -10.26
C PRO A 87 -28.93 12.36 -9.83
N VAL A 88 -27.64 12.03 -9.63
CA VAL A 88 -26.61 13.05 -9.58
C VAL A 88 -26.76 13.64 -10.96
N GLY A 89 -27.22 14.89 -11.00
CA GLY A 89 -27.51 15.57 -12.25
C GLY A 89 -26.37 15.37 -13.24
N PRO A 90 -26.64 15.43 -14.55
CA PRO A 90 -25.66 15.11 -15.58
C PRO A 90 -24.29 15.71 -15.25
N ALA A 91 -23.25 14.87 -15.30
CA ALA A 91 -21.89 15.30 -14.99
C ALA A 91 -21.57 16.58 -15.79
N PRO A 92 -20.95 17.60 -15.15
CA PRO A 92 -20.71 18.88 -15.78
C PRO A 92 -19.91 18.67 -17.07
N LYS A 93 -20.48 19.10 -18.20
CA LYS A 93 -19.76 19.10 -19.48
C LYS A 93 -18.57 20.06 -19.37
N ALA A 94 -17.39 19.60 -19.80
CA ALA A 94 -16.21 20.44 -19.90
C ALA A 94 -16.39 21.48 -21.02
N VAL A 95 -15.97 22.72 -20.77
CA VAL A 95 -15.91 23.77 -21.79
C VAL A 95 -14.70 23.49 -22.67
N THR A 96 -14.94 23.13 -23.93
CA THR A 96 -13.90 22.76 -24.90
C THR A 96 -14.10 23.51 -26.21
N ASN A 97 -12.99 23.78 -26.91
CA ASN A 97 -13.05 24.38 -28.24
C ASN A 97 -13.33 23.33 -29.33
N ALA A 98 -13.48 23.78 -30.58
CA ALA A 98 -13.80 22.93 -31.73
C ALA A 98 -12.78 21.81 -32.03
N ILE A 99 -11.60 21.84 -31.40
CA ILE A 99 -10.52 20.85 -31.57
C ILE A 99 -10.37 19.94 -30.34
N GLY A 100 -11.28 20.07 -29.36
CA GLY A 100 -11.29 19.25 -28.14
C GLY A 100 -10.31 19.69 -27.05
N ILE A 101 -9.74 20.89 -27.16
CA ILE A 101 -8.85 21.44 -26.13
C ILE A 101 -9.69 22.20 -25.09
N SER A 102 -9.33 22.07 -23.81
CA SER A 102 -9.99 22.80 -22.70
C SER A 102 -9.92 24.32 -22.90
N SER A 103 -11.06 24.98 -22.73
CA SER A 103 -11.19 26.44 -22.76
C SER A 103 -11.67 27.02 -21.43
N GLU A 104 -11.49 26.29 -20.33
CA GLU A 104 -11.91 26.70 -18.97
C GLU A 104 -11.18 27.96 -18.46
N ASN A 105 -10.05 28.35 -19.11
CA ASN A 105 -9.34 29.59 -18.81
C ASN A 105 -9.85 30.81 -19.61
N ASN A 106 -10.86 30.64 -20.48
CA ASN A 106 -11.48 31.72 -21.23
C ASN A 106 -12.85 32.06 -20.62
N PHE A 107 -12.94 33.22 -19.97
CA PHE A 107 -14.15 33.67 -19.26
C PHE A 107 -15.37 33.82 -20.18
N ASP A 108 -15.18 34.21 -21.44
CA ASP A 108 -16.29 34.33 -22.40
C ASP A 108 -16.86 32.96 -22.79
N ALA A 109 -15.98 31.97 -22.96
CA ALA A 109 -16.38 30.60 -23.27
C ALA A 109 -17.15 29.96 -22.10
N VAL A 110 -16.68 30.16 -20.86
CA VAL A 110 -17.35 29.66 -19.65
C VAL A 110 -18.69 30.35 -19.43
N ALA A 111 -18.77 31.67 -19.58
CA ALA A 111 -20.01 32.43 -19.43
C ALA A 111 -21.06 32.10 -20.49
N SER A 112 -20.65 31.65 -21.68
CA SER A 112 -21.57 31.21 -22.74
C SER A 112 -22.16 29.82 -22.50
N GLU A 113 -21.46 28.96 -21.75
CA GLU A 113 -21.89 27.60 -21.43
C GLU A 113 -22.67 27.52 -20.12
N ARG A 114 -22.45 28.46 -19.18
CA ARG A 114 -23.10 28.46 -17.86
C ARG A 114 -23.44 29.86 -17.39
N SER A 115 -24.70 30.04 -17.02
CA SER A 115 -25.16 31.26 -16.33
C SER A 115 -24.86 31.23 -14.83
N ILE A 116 -24.87 32.40 -14.19
CA ILE A 116 -24.66 32.56 -12.75
C ILE A 116 -25.81 31.90 -11.97
N GLU A 117 -27.03 32.01 -12.51
CA GLU A 117 -28.25 31.47 -11.92
C GLU A 117 -28.23 29.93 -11.90
N GLU A 118 -27.80 29.30 -13.00
CA GLU A 118 -27.62 27.84 -13.07
C GLU A 118 -26.51 27.36 -12.14
N ASP A 119 -25.43 28.12 -11.98
CA ASP A 119 -24.36 27.81 -11.06
C ASP A 119 -24.83 27.86 -9.60
N ALA A 120 -25.57 28.90 -9.24
CA ALA A 120 -26.17 29.06 -7.92
C ALA A 120 -27.16 27.92 -7.59
N ALA A 121 -28.00 27.53 -8.54
CA ALA A 121 -28.93 26.42 -8.39
C ALA A 121 -28.20 25.08 -8.18
N ARG A 122 -27.08 24.86 -8.89
CA ARG A 122 -26.25 23.66 -8.71
C ARG A 122 -25.56 23.63 -7.35
N VAL A 123 -25.03 24.76 -6.89
CA VAL A 123 -24.44 24.87 -5.56
C VAL A 123 -25.49 24.62 -4.48
N ALA A 124 -26.72 25.10 -4.65
CA ALA A 124 -27.83 24.80 -3.74
C ALA A 124 -28.15 23.30 -3.72
N ALA A 125 -28.31 22.65 -4.88
CA ALA A 125 -28.57 21.22 -4.97
C ALA A 125 -27.45 20.37 -4.35
N ASN A 126 -26.19 20.76 -4.54
CA ASN A 126 -25.04 20.09 -3.93
C ASN A 126 -25.01 20.25 -2.40
N LYS A 127 -25.43 21.42 -1.89
CA LYS A 127 -25.57 21.66 -0.45
C LYS A 127 -26.70 20.85 0.14
N ASP A 128 -27.83 20.71 -0.56
CA ASP A 128 -28.97 19.90 -0.11
C ASP A 128 -28.62 18.40 -0.05
N SER A 129 -27.66 17.96 -0.87
CA SER A 129 -27.16 16.58 -0.91
C SER A 129 -25.95 16.34 0.01
N TYR A 130 -25.50 17.36 0.75
CA TYR A 130 -24.32 17.25 1.60
C TYR A 130 -24.65 16.48 2.89
N VAL A 131 -24.02 15.31 3.06
CA VAL A 131 -24.14 14.49 4.27
C VAL A 131 -22.82 14.48 5.02
N THR A 132 -22.82 15.00 6.24
CA THR A 132 -21.68 14.87 7.17
C THR A 132 -21.80 13.57 7.95
N ILE A 133 -20.90 12.62 7.71
CA ILE A 133 -20.78 11.42 8.55
C ILE A 133 -19.93 11.78 9.76
N GLN A 134 -20.54 11.74 10.95
CA GLN A 134 -19.80 11.98 12.19
C GLN A 134 -18.85 10.80 12.48
N PRO A 135 -17.61 11.05 12.90
CA PRO A 135 -16.70 9.99 13.33
C PRO A 135 -17.31 9.23 14.51
N THR A 136 -17.58 7.94 14.31
CA THR A 136 -17.97 7.05 15.41
C THR A 136 -16.73 6.61 16.17
N ALA A 137 -16.82 6.49 17.50
CA ALA A 137 -15.72 5.97 18.31
C ALA A 137 -15.33 4.57 17.82
N VAL A 138 -14.02 4.35 17.66
CA VAL A 138 -13.49 3.02 17.36
C VAL A 138 -13.90 2.07 18.50
N PRO A 139 -14.52 0.92 18.21
CA PRO A 139 -14.95 -0.01 19.24
C PRO A 139 -13.79 -0.42 20.13
N THR A 140 -14.02 -0.45 21.44
CA THR A 140 -13.04 -0.93 22.41
C THR A 140 -12.82 -2.43 22.21
N ARG A 141 -11.55 -2.86 22.19
CA ARG A 141 -11.19 -4.27 22.06
C ARG A 141 -11.87 -5.11 23.15
N PRO A 142 -12.61 -6.18 22.81
CA PRO A 142 -13.18 -7.07 23.83
C PRO A 142 -12.05 -7.75 24.62
N THR A 143 -12.10 -7.66 25.95
CA THR A 143 -11.07 -8.16 26.88
C THR A 143 -11.30 -9.60 27.33
N LYS A 144 -12.14 -10.38 26.64
CA LYS A 144 -12.48 -11.73 27.08
C LYS A 144 -11.66 -12.79 26.35
N ASP A 145 -10.79 -13.41 27.14
CA ASP A 145 -10.37 -14.81 27.06
C ASP A 145 -9.31 -15.22 26.03
N ALA A 146 -8.34 -14.35 25.82
CA ALA A 146 -6.95 -14.72 25.53
C ALA A 146 -6.08 -13.49 25.79
N ALA A 147 -5.03 -13.60 26.62
CA ALA A 147 -3.98 -12.60 26.56
C ALA A 147 -3.49 -12.60 25.11
N THR A 148 -3.72 -11.52 24.38
CA THR A 148 -3.18 -11.41 23.01
C THR A 148 -1.67 -11.58 23.10
N ILE A 149 -1.02 -12.14 22.08
CA ILE A 149 0.44 -12.32 22.11
C ILE A 149 1.18 -11.02 22.38
N VAL A 150 0.61 -9.88 21.97
CA VAL A 150 1.12 -8.54 22.26
C VAL A 150 1.00 -8.21 23.75
N GLU A 151 -0.18 -8.41 24.35
CA GLU A 151 -0.38 -8.19 25.78
C GLU A 151 0.54 -9.07 26.62
N PHE A 152 0.70 -10.33 26.24
CA PHE A 152 1.62 -11.25 26.89
C PHE A 152 3.08 -10.84 26.71
N ALA A 153 3.48 -10.37 25.52
CA ALA A 153 4.82 -9.84 25.27
C ALA A 153 5.14 -8.63 26.17
N LEU A 154 4.15 -7.76 26.42
CA LEU A 154 4.31 -6.54 27.20
C LEU A 154 4.19 -6.77 28.71
N SER A 155 3.46 -7.80 29.15
CA SER A 155 3.32 -8.13 30.57
C SER A 155 4.51 -8.92 31.11
N THR A 156 5.24 -9.61 30.24
CA THR A 156 6.44 -10.40 30.59
C THR A 156 7.72 -9.58 30.44
N THR A 157 8.69 -9.83 31.32
CA THR A 157 10.00 -9.16 31.31
C THR A 157 11.18 -10.09 31.09
N ASN A 158 10.96 -11.41 31.19
CA ASN A 158 11.99 -12.42 31.01
C ASN A 158 12.46 -12.51 29.54
N ARG A 159 13.67 -13.04 29.36
CA ARG A 159 14.28 -13.29 28.04
C ARG A 159 13.88 -14.67 27.51
N VAL A 160 13.99 -14.87 26.20
CA VAL A 160 13.87 -16.20 25.59
C VAL A 160 14.92 -17.13 26.20
N GLY A 161 14.48 -18.32 26.61
CA GLY A 161 15.26 -19.35 27.32
C GLY A 161 15.42 -19.11 28.83
N GLU A 162 14.89 -18.01 29.38
CA GLU A 162 14.90 -17.75 30.82
C GLU A 162 13.74 -18.49 31.50
N ALA A 163 14.03 -19.66 32.07
CA ALA A 163 13.04 -20.53 32.69
C ALA A 163 12.35 -19.87 33.90
N LEU A 164 11.06 -19.56 33.75
CA LEU A 164 10.17 -19.12 34.82
C LEU A 164 9.32 -20.28 35.39
N TYR A 165 9.09 -21.31 34.58
CA TYR A 165 8.23 -22.45 34.88
C TYR A 165 9.06 -23.73 34.90
N SER A 166 9.01 -24.47 36.00
CA SER A 166 9.79 -25.72 36.14
C SER A 166 9.26 -26.83 35.23
N ARG A 167 10.08 -27.28 34.28
CA ARG A 167 9.74 -28.33 33.29
C ARG A 167 10.77 -29.46 33.34
N LEU A 168 10.54 -30.47 34.18
CA LEU A 168 11.37 -31.67 34.23
C LEU A 168 10.63 -32.88 33.66
N ILE A 169 10.48 -32.91 32.33
CA ILE A 169 9.80 -34.01 31.64
C ILE A 169 10.79 -34.67 30.65
N PRO A 170 11.13 -35.97 30.84
CA PRO A 170 11.97 -36.69 29.90
C PRO A 170 11.38 -36.68 28.47
N GLY A 171 12.20 -36.28 27.50
CA GLY A 171 11.81 -36.20 26.09
C GLY A 171 10.87 -35.02 25.76
N ALA A 172 10.77 -34.00 26.62
CA ALA A 172 9.96 -32.80 26.36
C ALA A 172 10.35 -32.12 25.04
N GLN A 173 11.64 -32.01 24.75
CA GLN A 173 12.17 -31.32 23.58
C GLN A 173 11.74 -32.03 22.28
N THR A 174 11.80 -33.36 22.24
CA THR A 174 11.35 -34.14 21.07
C THR A 174 9.82 -34.11 20.89
N ARG A 175 9.06 -33.93 21.98
CA ARG A 175 7.60 -33.74 21.90
C ARG A 175 7.26 -32.32 21.43
N ALA A 176 7.90 -31.31 22.01
CA ALA A 176 7.78 -29.91 21.62
C ALA A 176 8.09 -29.73 20.13
N ALA A 177 9.21 -30.27 19.63
CA ALA A 177 9.57 -30.18 18.22
C ALA A 177 8.45 -30.69 17.27
N ARG A 178 7.81 -31.82 17.61
CA ARG A 178 6.68 -32.36 16.83
C ARG A 178 5.39 -31.57 16.99
N ALA A 179 5.15 -30.99 18.17
CA ALA A 179 3.98 -30.17 18.43
C ALA A 179 4.10 -28.81 17.72
N CYS A 180 5.27 -28.18 17.80
CA CYS A 180 5.60 -26.91 17.14
C CYS A 180 5.53 -27.01 15.63
N ALA A 181 5.93 -28.14 15.04
CA ALA A 181 5.83 -28.37 13.59
C ALA A 181 4.37 -28.36 13.05
N LYS A 182 3.35 -28.34 13.92
CA LYS A 182 1.94 -28.25 13.51
C LYS A 182 1.47 -26.82 13.26
N TYR A 183 2.23 -25.82 13.71
CA TYR A 183 1.85 -24.42 13.57
C TYR A 183 2.57 -23.81 12.37
N PRO A 184 1.88 -22.99 11.55
CA PRO A 184 2.50 -22.33 10.41
C PRO A 184 3.38 -21.15 10.81
N SER A 185 3.23 -20.62 12.04
CA SER A 185 4.06 -19.55 12.57
C SER A 185 4.26 -19.66 14.09
N PRO A 186 5.33 -19.06 14.65
CA PRO A 186 5.52 -18.98 16.09
C PRO A 186 4.41 -18.20 16.81
N ASP A 187 3.89 -17.14 16.17
CA ASP A 187 2.80 -16.33 16.72
C ASP A 187 1.53 -17.18 16.94
N LEU A 188 1.15 -18.01 15.96
CA LEU A 188 0.00 -18.90 16.08
C LEU A 188 0.22 -19.98 17.16
N ALA A 189 1.47 -20.46 17.30
CA ALA A 189 1.81 -21.38 18.37
C ALA A 189 1.66 -20.73 19.76
N GLN A 190 2.09 -19.47 19.91
CA GLN A 190 1.93 -18.71 21.15
C GLN A 190 0.47 -18.39 21.46
N GLU A 191 -0.32 -17.97 20.46
CA GLU A 191 -1.75 -17.74 20.64
C GLU A 191 -2.46 -18.99 21.15
N ASP A 192 -2.24 -20.13 20.50
CA ASP A 192 -2.86 -21.39 20.92
C ASP A 192 -2.34 -21.89 22.27
N PHE A 193 -1.05 -21.65 22.57
CA PHE A 193 -0.48 -21.91 23.88
C PHE A 193 -1.21 -21.13 24.98
N LEU A 194 -1.39 -19.82 24.81
CA LEU A 194 -2.11 -18.95 25.75
C LEU A 194 -3.58 -19.36 25.88
N ASN A 195 -4.26 -19.67 24.76
CA ASN A 195 -5.63 -20.18 24.75
C ASN A 195 -5.78 -21.53 25.46
N SER A 196 -4.73 -22.34 25.45
CA SER A 196 -4.68 -23.64 26.12
C SER A 196 -4.29 -23.54 27.61
N GLY A 197 -4.25 -22.32 28.17
CA GLY A 197 -3.88 -22.03 29.56
C GLY A 197 -2.41 -21.72 29.77
N GLY A 198 -1.72 -21.34 28.69
CA GLY A 198 -0.43 -20.66 28.71
C GLY A 198 0.66 -21.41 29.48
N PRO A 199 1.61 -20.65 30.07
CA PRO A 199 2.78 -21.24 30.68
C PRO A 199 2.52 -21.95 32.01
N GLU A 200 1.45 -21.63 32.73
CA GLU A 200 1.06 -22.40 33.92
C GLU A 200 0.70 -23.85 33.56
N ARG A 201 -0.06 -24.05 32.47
CA ARG A 201 -0.57 -25.38 32.11
C ARG A 201 0.32 -26.12 31.12
N ASN A 202 0.83 -25.44 30.10
CA ASN A 202 1.56 -26.02 28.97
C ASN A 202 0.95 -27.33 28.46
N ALA A 203 -0.37 -27.33 28.25
CA ALA A 203 -1.14 -28.55 27.99
C ALA A 203 -0.65 -29.30 26.73
N LYS A 204 -0.09 -28.58 25.77
CA LYS A 204 0.41 -29.11 24.49
C LYS A 204 1.93 -29.33 24.48
N GLY A 205 2.64 -29.00 25.55
CA GLY A 205 4.09 -29.18 25.66
C GLY A 205 4.87 -28.33 24.67
N LEU A 206 4.42 -27.11 24.39
CA LEU A 206 4.99 -26.20 23.39
C LEU A 206 6.20 -25.41 23.92
N ASP A 207 6.27 -25.25 25.23
CA ASP A 207 7.33 -24.52 25.96
C ASP A 207 8.10 -25.53 26.85
N PRO A 208 9.10 -26.26 26.31
CA PRO A 208 9.82 -27.30 27.06
C PRO A 208 10.89 -26.75 28.02
N ASP A 209 11.37 -25.54 27.79
CA ASP A 209 12.36 -24.79 28.58
C ASP A 209 11.73 -23.94 29.68
N GLY A 210 10.42 -23.70 29.62
CA GLY A 210 9.67 -23.07 30.69
C GLY A 210 9.83 -21.57 30.76
N ASP A 211 10.24 -20.92 29.67
CA ASP A 211 10.35 -19.46 29.61
C ASP A 211 8.99 -18.78 29.35
N GLY A 212 7.96 -19.58 29.07
CA GLY A 212 6.61 -19.14 28.76
C GLY A 212 6.42 -18.65 27.33
N PHE A 213 7.41 -18.86 26.47
CA PHE A 213 7.38 -18.58 25.05
C PHE A 213 7.33 -19.91 24.29
N ALA A 214 6.18 -20.17 23.66
CA ALA A 214 5.93 -21.39 22.94
C ALA A 214 6.83 -21.48 21.70
N CYS A 215 7.40 -22.67 21.50
CA CYS A 215 8.16 -23.02 20.31
C CYS A 215 9.36 -22.09 20.09
N SER A 216 9.32 -21.24 19.07
CA SER A 216 10.37 -20.27 18.75
C SER A 216 9.84 -18.84 18.77
N TRP A 217 8.78 -18.60 19.54
CA TRP A 217 8.17 -17.28 19.65
C TRP A 217 9.09 -16.32 20.41
N ASP A 218 9.20 -15.09 19.92
CA ASP A 218 10.06 -14.06 20.51
C ASP A 218 9.22 -12.80 20.83
N PRO A 219 9.15 -12.36 22.10
CA PRO A 219 8.41 -11.15 22.47
C PRO A 219 9.13 -9.86 22.07
N ALA A 220 10.42 -9.89 21.71
CA ALA A 220 11.24 -8.69 21.51
C ALA A 220 10.68 -7.71 20.47
N PRO A 221 10.18 -8.13 19.29
CA PRO A 221 9.61 -7.21 18.30
C PRO A 221 8.42 -6.40 18.86
N PHE A 222 7.57 -7.03 19.67
CA PHE A 222 6.41 -6.38 20.29
C PHE A 222 6.83 -5.37 21.37
N ARG A 223 7.81 -5.75 22.20
CA ARG A 223 8.37 -4.86 23.24
C ARG A 223 9.05 -3.64 22.62
N LEU A 224 9.82 -3.82 21.55
CA LEU A 224 10.47 -2.73 20.81
C LEU A 224 9.43 -1.76 20.22
N ALA A 225 8.40 -2.28 19.54
CA ALA A 225 7.34 -1.47 18.94
C ALA A 225 6.57 -0.64 19.97
N ALA A 226 6.37 -1.16 21.20
CA ALA A 226 5.73 -0.42 22.28
C ALA A 226 6.62 0.68 22.87
N SER A 227 7.95 0.48 22.91
CA SER A 227 8.91 1.46 23.42
C SER A 227 9.21 2.62 22.46
N ALA A 228 8.87 2.48 21.18
CA ALA A 228 9.09 3.49 20.14
C ALA A 228 7.99 4.58 20.07
N ARG A 229 7.06 4.60 21.02
CA ARG A 229 5.95 5.55 21.11
C ARG A 229 6.24 6.72 22.03
#